data_AF-A0A8D8QDR5-F1
#
_entry.id   AF-A0A8D8QDR5-F1
#
_cell.length_a   1.000
_cell.length_b   1.000
_cell.length_c   1.000
_cell.angle_alpha   90.00
_cell.angle_beta   90.00
_cell.angle_gamma   90.00
#
_symmetry.space_group_name_H-M   'P 1'
#
loop_
_entity.id
_entity.type
_entity.pdbx_description
1 polymer ?
#
loop_
_entity_poly.entity_id
_entity_poly.type
_entity_poly.pdbx_seq_one_letter_code
_entity_poly.pdbx_strand_id
1 'polypeptide(L)'
;MTKIFIQLFFTDFQCKSCKTKLDPDEETLLEHTQLCEYVQRSTRSHRYVCFACDYNSFLRESMRKHIRKHTGSKPFKCAICSYCTTQNSALKTHMMIRHSCRSLVCLL
;
A
#
# COMPACT_ATOMS: atom_id res chain seq x y z
N MET A 1 22.37 -24.54 15.78
CA MET A 1 22.11 -23.21 16.37
C MET A 1 21.86 -22.28 15.21
N THR A 2 20.67 -21.80 14.88
CA THR A 2 19.56 -21.28 15.69
C THR A 2 18.22 -21.66 15.05
N LYS A 3 17.26 -21.98 15.92
CA LYS A 3 15.81 -22.06 15.65
C LYS A 3 15.37 -20.76 14.93
N ILE A 4 14.49 -20.77 13.93
CA ILE A 4 13.02 -20.60 14.05
C ILE A 4 12.48 -20.81 12.61
N PHE A 5 11.99 -21.98 12.23
CA PHE A 5 10.58 -22.38 12.23
C PHE A 5 9.59 -21.25 11.91
N ILE A 6 9.03 -21.29 10.69
CA ILE A 6 7.64 -20.91 10.39
C ILE A 6 7.23 -19.55 11.01
N GLN A 7 7.50 -18.44 10.32
CA GLN A 7 6.58 -17.31 10.44
C GLN A 7 5.27 -17.74 9.78
N LEU A 8 4.46 -18.41 10.59
CA LEU A 8 3.03 -18.56 10.42
C LEU A 8 2.48 -17.19 10.01
N PHE A 9 1.49 -17.23 9.13
CA PHE A 9 0.70 -16.13 8.58
C PHE A 9 0.00 -15.28 9.67
N PHE A 10 0.76 -14.63 10.54
CA PHE A 10 0.28 -13.71 11.58
C PHE A 10 0.96 -12.35 11.39
N THR A 11 0.78 -11.72 10.23
CA THR A 11 0.73 -10.25 10.24
C THR A 11 -0.61 -9.87 10.85
N ASP A 12 -0.68 -9.83 12.18
CA ASP A 12 -1.85 -9.29 12.86
C ASP A 12 -1.92 -7.80 12.47
N PHE A 13 -2.83 -7.46 11.54
CA PHE A 13 -3.13 -6.06 11.19
C PHE A 13 -3.90 -5.44 12.36
N GLN A 14 -3.18 -5.15 13.44
CA GLN A 14 -3.77 -4.61 14.64
C GLN A 14 -3.61 -3.10 14.68
N CYS A 15 -4.71 -2.39 14.92
CA CYS A 15 -4.65 -0.96 15.13
C CYS A 15 -3.88 -0.63 16.42
N LYS A 16 -2.87 0.24 16.31
CA LYS A 16 -2.06 0.68 17.45
C LYS A 16 -2.89 1.43 18.50
N SER A 17 -3.95 2.11 18.08
CA SER A 17 -4.81 2.94 18.92
C SER A 17 -5.92 2.12 19.62
N CYS A 18 -6.82 1.49 18.86
CA CYS A 18 -7.97 0.78 19.43
C CYS A 18 -7.74 -0.71 19.70
N LYS A 19 -6.60 -1.26 19.28
CA LYS A 19 -6.23 -2.68 19.40
C LYS A 19 -7.12 -3.66 18.63
N THR A 20 -8.10 -3.19 17.86
CA THR A 20 -8.89 -4.02 16.93
C THR A 20 -7.96 -4.70 15.94
N LYS A 21 -8.17 -6.01 15.76
CA LYS A 21 -7.57 -6.78 14.67
C LYS A 21 -8.39 -6.55 13.40
N LEU A 22 -7.69 -6.28 12.31
CA LEU A 22 -8.28 -5.97 11.02
C LEU A 22 -7.94 -7.08 10.05
N ASP A 23 -8.85 -7.31 9.10
CA ASP A 23 -8.55 -8.12 7.94
C ASP A 23 -7.52 -7.40 7.04
N PRO A 24 -6.62 -8.15 6.38
CA PRO A 24 -5.53 -7.58 5.58
C PRO A 24 -6.00 -6.99 4.24
N ASP A 25 -7.31 -6.91 4.00
CA ASP A 25 -7.85 -6.36 2.76
C ASP A 25 -7.75 -4.83 2.73
N GLU A 26 -7.50 -4.29 1.53
CA GLU A 26 -7.21 -2.86 1.37
C GLU A 26 -8.39 -1.97 1.79
N GLU A 27 -9.63 -2.45 1.69
CA GLU A 27 -10.82 -1.65 1.94
C GLU A 27 -11.14 -1.55 3.43
N THR A 28 -11.16 -2.66 4.17
CA THR A 28 -11.33 -2.68 5.63
C THR A 28 -10.24 -1.89 6.34
N LEU A 29 -8.97 -2.03 5.91
CA LEU A 29 -7.89 -1.22 6.46
C LEU A 29 -8.13 0.28 6.23
N LEU A 30 -8.58 0.65 5.03
CA LEU A 30 -8.82 2.04 4.66
C LEU A 30 -10.02 2.65 5.38
N GLU A 31 -11.12 1.91 5.52
CA GLU A 31 -12.27 2.31 6.32
C GLU A 31 -11.87 2.55 7.78
N HIS A 32 -11.09 1.63 8.35
CA HIS A 32 -10.61 1.77 9.72
C HIS A 32 -9.79 3.06 9.91
N THR A 33 -8.94 3.43 8.95
CA THR A 33 -8.14 4.67 9.04
C THR A 33 -8.97 5.95 9.13
N GLN A 34 -10.23 5.92 8.67
CA GLN A 34 -11.14 7.06 8.72
C GLN A 34 -12.01 7.04 9.97
N LEU A 35 -12.49 5.86 10.36
CA LEU A 35 -13.55 5.68 11.36
C LEU A 35 -13.03 5.38 12.76
N CYS A 36 -11.74 5.06 12.94
CA CYS A 36 -11.22 4.74 14.27
C CYS A 36 -11.30 5.93 15.24
N GLU A 37 -12.23 5.86 16.19
CA GLU A 37 -12.49 6.91 17.18
C GLU A 37 -11.39 7.04 18.24
N TYR A 38 -10.61 5.99 18.46
CA TYR A 38 -9.48 5.97 19.40
C TYR A 38 -8.26 6.74 18.89
N VAL A 39 -8.24 7.09 17.61
CA VAL A 39 -7.15 7.89 17.06
C VAL A 39 -7.33 9.34 17.50
N GLN A 40 -6.40 9.80 18.33
CA GLN A 40 -6.29 11.22 18.67
C GLN A 40 -5.83 12.02 17.44
N ARG A 41 -6.67 12.94 16.98
CA ARG A 41 -6.35 13.85 15.87
C ARG A 41 -5.73 15.12 16.45
N SER A 42 -4.44 15.36 16.18
CA SER A 42 -3.76 16.60 16.61
C SER A 42 -4.35 17.85 15.95
N THR A 43 -4.98 17.70 14.78
CA THR A 43 -5.75 18.73 14.10
C THR A 43 -7.03 18.13 13.53
N ARG A 44 -8.12 18.91 13.48
CA ARG A 44 -9.40 18.50 12.83
C ARG A 44 -9.27 18.22 11.33
N SER A 45 -8.11 18.48 10.75
CA SER A 45 -7.91 18.51 9.31
C SER A 45 -7.56 17.10 8.77
N HIS A 46 -6.76 16.29 9.46
CA HIS A 46 -6.39 14.94 8.99
C HIS A 46 -7.55 13.93 9.16
N ARG A 47 -8.26 13.66 8.07
CA ARG A 47 -9.41 12.73 8.06
C ARG A 47 -9.01 11.25 8.11
N TYR A 48 -7.82 10.90 7.61
CA TYR A 48 -7.32 9.52 7.57
C TYR A 48 -6.04 9.41 8.39
N VAL A 49 -6.00 8.46 9.31
CA VAL A 49 -4.81 8.17 10.13
C VAL A 49 -4.50 6.69 10.08
N CYS A 50 -3.24 6.37 9.81
CA CYS A 50 -2.81 5.00 9.64
C CYS A 50 -2.95 4.21 10.95
N PHE A 51 -3.49 3.00 10.86
CA PHE A 51 -3.65 2.10 12.01
C PHE A 51 -2.31 1.57 12.56
N ALA A 52 -1.25 1.60 11.75
CA ALA A 52 0.03 0.95 12.06
C ALA A 52 1.24 1.91 12.19
N CYS A 53 1.13 3.19 11.84
CA CYS A 53 2.20 4.16 12.02
C CYS A 53 1.66 5.60 12.08
N ASP A 54 2.55 6.58 12.28
CA ASP A 54 2.15 7.97 12.50
C ASP A 54 1.72 8.71 11.21
N TYR A 55 1.69 8.01 10.07
CA TYR A 55 1.25 8.59 8.81
C TYR A 55 -0.24 8.96 8.85
N ASN A 56 -0.55 10.13 8.32
CA ASN A 56 -1.89 10.65 8.19
C ASN A 56 -2.04 11.40 6.86
N SER A 57 -3.28 11.54 6.40
CA SER A 57 -3.59 12.26 5.16
C SER A 57 -4.99 12.87 5.18
N PHE A 58 -5.15 13.90 4.35
CA PHE A 58 -6.45 14.50 4.04
C PHE A 58 -7.25 13.67 3.03
N LEU A 59 -6.52 13.02 2.11
CA LEU A 59 -7.10 12.34 0.96
C LEU A 59 -7.14 10.83 1.19
N ARG A 60 -8.28 10.22 0.83
CA ARG A 60 -8.50 8.77 0.88
C ARG A 60 -7.49 8.02 0.03
N GLU A 61 -7.25 8.50 -1.18
CA GLU A 61 -6.35 7.85 -2.14
C GLU A 61 -4.88 7.90 -1.68
N SER A 62 -4.47 8.95 -0.97
CA SER A 62 -3.15 9.00 -0.35
C SER A 62 -3.00 7.95 0.74
N MET A 63 -4.03 7.79 1.60
CA MET A 63 -4.04 6.74 2.61
C MET A 63 -4.07 5.34 1.99
N ARG A 64 -4.90 5.12 0.97
CA ARG A 64 -4.97 3.85 0.23
C ARG A 64 -3.60 3.43 -0.32
N LYS A 65 -2.90 4.36 -1.00
CA LYS A 65 -1.53 4.12 -1.48
C LYS A 65 -0.56 3.85 -0.33
N HIS A 66 -0.72 4.52 0.80
CA HIS A 66 0.10 4.31 1.98
C HIS A 66 -0.09 2.91 2.58
N ILE A 67 -1.34 2.43 2.73
CA ILE A 67 -1.66 1.12 3.32
C ILE A 67 -0.97 -0.03 2.57
N ARG A 68 -0.76 0.10 1.25
CA ARG A 68 0.00 -0.86 0.44
C ARG A 68 1.43 -1.10 0.91
N LYS A 69 2.03 -0.16 1.66
CA LYS A 69 3.35 -0.36 2.28
C LYS A 69 3.31 -1.39 3.41
N HIS A 70 2.18 -1.51 4.11
CA HIS A 70 1.98 -2.49 5.17
C HIS A 70 1.55 -3.84 4.62
N THR A 71 0.65 -3.86 3.64
CA THR A 71 0.15 -5.11 3.03
C THR A 71 1.11 -5.71 2.00
N GLY A 72 2.06 -4.93 1.48
CA GLY A 72 2.91 -5.34 0.36
C GLY A 72 2.16 -5.43 -0.97
N SER A 73 0.90 -5.00 -1.03
CA SER A 73 0.05 -5.08 -2.23
C SER A 73 0.63 -4.28 -3.39
N LYS A 74 0.83 -4.96 -4.53
CA LYS A 74 1.32 -4.39 -5.81
C LYS A 74 0.32 -4.65 -6.92
N PRO A 75 -0.81 -3.93 -6.95
CA PRO A 75 -1.92 -4.24 -7.85
C PRO A 75 -1.60 -3.94 -9.32
N PHE A 76 -0.62 -3.07 -9.59
CA PHE A 76 -0.27 -2.69 -10.96
C PHE A 76 0.81 -3.61 -11.50
N LYS A 77 0.41 -4.58 -12.31
CA LYS A 77 1.29 -5.57 -12.91
C LYS A 77 1.64 -5.18 -14.35
N CYS A 78 2.90 -5.39 -14.74
CA CYS A 78 3.29 -5.32 -16.12
C CYS A 78 2.70 -6.50 -16.89
N ALA A 79 2.12 -6.23 -18.05
CA ALA A 79 1.57 -7.26 -18.93
C ALA A 79 2.65 -8.03 -19.71
N ILE A 80 3.90 -7.52 -19.74
CA ILE A 80 4.98 -8.05 -20.60
C ILE A 80 6.06 -8.76 -19.77
N CYS A 81 6.27 -8.37 -18.51
CA CYS A 81 7.25 -9.01 -17.64
C CYS A 81 6.73 -9.11 -16.20
N SER A 82 7.48 -9.78 -15.32
CA SER A 82 7.11 -10.00 -13.91
C SER A 82 7.15 -8.74 -13.02
N TYR A 83 7.42 -7.56 -13.58
CA TYR A 83 7.43 -6.31 -12.83
C TYR A 83 6.03 -5.98 -12.30
N CYS A 84 5.94 -5.61 -11.02
CA CYS A 84 4.72 -5.11 -10.40
C CYS A 84 5.04 -3.98 -9.44
N THR A 85 4.10 -3.07 -9.26
CA THR A 85 4.28 -1.86 -8.46
C THR A 85 3.01 -1.46 -7.72
N THR A 86 3.19 -0.61 -6.69
CA THR A 86 2.11 -0.12 -5.83
C THR A 86 1.35 1.06 -6.44
N GLN A 87 1.89 1.68 -7.50
CA GLN A 87 1.34 2.90 -8.12
C GLN A 87 1.24 2.81 -9.65
N ASN A 88 0.12 3.28 -10.21
CA ASN A 88 -0.12 3.30 -11.65
C ASN A 88 0.92 4.13 -12.43
N SER A 89 1.30 5.30 -11.90
CA SER A 89 2.31 6.16 -12.54
C SER A 89 3.64 5.45 -12.73
N ALA A 90 4.08 4.67 -11.74
CA ALA A 90 5.29 3.87 -11.84
C ALA A 90 5.17 2.77 -12.90
N LEU A 91 4.00 2.15 -13.06
CA LEU A 91 3.76 1.18 -14.12
C LEU A 91 3.82 1.84 -15.50
N LYS A 92 3.22 3.03 -15.67
CA LYS A 92 3.29 3.79 -16.93
C LYS A 92 4.74 4.12 -17.31
N THR A 93 5.52 4.63 -16.35
CA THR A 93 6.95 4.90 -16.57
C THR A 93 7.73 3.63 -16.90
N HIS A 94 7.47 2.52 -16.21
CA HIS A 94 8.06 1.23 -16.52
C HIS A 94 7.75 0.80 -17.96
N MET A 95 6.49 0.87 -18.39
CA MET A 95 6.10 0.56 -19.77
C MET A 95 6.81 1.47 -20.78
N MET A 96 6.93 2.75 -20.48
CA MET A 96 7.59 3.73 -21.35
C MET A 96 9.09 3.45 -21.54
N ILE A 97 9.79 3.06 -20.48
CA ILE A 97 11.26 2.91 -20.52
C ILE A 97 11.68 1.48 -20.90
N ARG A 98 10.90 0.48 -20.52
CA ARG A 98 11.29 -0.94 -20.64
C ARG A 98 10.64 -1.66 -21.81
N HIS A 99 9.49 -1.18 -22.27
CA HIS A 99 8.66 -1.88 -23.27
C HIS A 99 8.18 -0.99 -24.41
N SER A 100 8.32 0.33 -24.30
CA SER A 100 8.05 1.22 -25.43
C SER A 100 9.31 1.32 -26.26
N CYS A 101 9.38 0.51 -27.31
CA CYS A 101 10.32 0.78 -28.39
C CYS A 101 9.85 2.06 -29.10
N ARG A 102 10.58 3.15 -28.89
CA ARG A 102 10.42 4.40 -29.64
C ARG A 102 11.74 4.76 -30.34
N SER A 103 12.34 3.77 -30.99
CA SER A 103 13.54 3.95 -31.78
C SER A 103 13.23 3.56 -33.22
N LEU A 104 13.49 4.49 -34.16
CA LEU A 104 13.43 4.27 -35.61
C LEU A 104 14.36 3.14 -36.10
N VAL A 105 15.19 2.58 -35.22
CA VAL A 105 16.17 1.51 -35.49
C VAL A 105 15.53 0.13 -35.68
N CYS A 106 14.24 -0.05 -35.38
CA CYS A 106 13.53 -1.30 -35.69
C CYS A 106 12.71 -1.26 -36.99
N LEU A 107 12.84 -0.21 -37.81
CA LEU A 107 12.18 -0.09 -39.12
C LEU A 107 13.17 -0.05 -40.30
N LEU A 108 14.45 -0.36 -40.07
CA LEU A 108 15.50 -0.52 -41.08
C LEU A 108 16.18 -1.88 -40.85
#